data_AF-A0A8T7MHZ3-F1
#
_entry.id   AF-A0A8T7MHZ3-F1
#
_cell.length_a   1.000
_cell.length_b   1.000
_cell.length_c   1.000
_cell.angle_alpha   90.00
_cell.angle_beta   90.00
_cell.angle_gamma   90.00
#
_symmetry.space_group_name_H-M   'P 1'
#
loop_
_entity.id
_entity.type
_entity.pdbx_description
1 polymer ?
#
loop_
_entity_poly.entity_id
_entity_poly.type
_entity_poly.pdbx_seq_one_letter_code
_entity_poly.pdbx_strand_id
1 'polypeptide(L)'
;MTTIKNSLLSWDFEQYREYVEYNVLMNAAAVFHLYEGEIIDSSNPLILEMQRLLETRTGKHTWLPKRSGTQDIEWNIEGSILRNKGRLLRSLFILQLSEPYNIIQLLPFGRALATGKIPEQMFYDFIITHFRYPHPALKENYEQWTRAGRKLYPFIFILQVLLELNQTKDSISFNSDAFLTTEEIINHLYPVSDHTAVKRVSVNILKARQDDSKVTESSSPEDLNTAKRNINDLMGFLCMSGYAFYIDDSKIRLNLLNRHPREKTYFWATRNKQNLKCDRLQEIRTLISKVSLN
;
A
#
# COMPACT_ATOMS: atom_id res chain seq x y z
N MET A 1 4.34 16.15 34.30
CA MET A 1 4.50 14.79 33.73
C MET A 1 3.34 14.56 32.79
N THR A 2 3.55 14.79 31.49
CA THR A 2 2.52 14.65 30.47
C THR A 2 2.33 13.17 30.22
N THR A 3 1.16 12.64 30.56
CA THR A 3 0.74 11.28 30.29
C THR A 3 0.75 11.09 28.78
N ILE A 4 1.79 10.45 28.25
CA ILE A 4 1.83 10.02 26.86
C ILE A 4 0.74 8.96 26.75
N LYS A 5 -0.42 9.31 26.19
CA LYS A 5 -1.25 8.31 25.50
C LYS A 5 -0.27 7.60 24.58
N ASN A 6 -0.06 6.29 24.76
CA ASN A 6 0.60 5.48 23.74
C ASN A 6 -0.27 5.60 22.49
N SER A 7 0.00 6.62 21.66
CA SER A 7 -0.68 6.79 20.39
C SER A 7 -0.22 5.63 19.53
N LEU A 8 -1.17 4.80 19.11
CA LEU A 8 -0.91 3.72 18.18
C LEU A 8 -0.19 4.29 16.96
N LEU A 9 0.92 3.67 16.57
CA LEU A 9 1.70 4.09 15.42
C LEU A 9 0.89 3.79 14.15
N SER A 10 0.43 4.84 13.46
CA SER A 10 -0.47 4.65 12.33
C SER A 10 0.22 3.99 11.14
N TRP A 11 -0.50 3.10 10.46
CA TRP A 11 -0.08 2.56 9.17
C TRP A 11 -0.81 3.31 8.07
N ASP A 12 -0.27 4.45 7.62
CA ASP A 12 -0.86 5.17 6.50
C ASP A 12 -0.36 4.63 5.16
N PHE A 13 -1.31 4.14 4.36
CA PHE A 13 -1.11 3.81 2.98
C PHE A 13 -2.34 4.30 2.24
N GLU A 14 -2.16 5.19 1.27
CA GLU A 14 -3.27 5.85 0.59
C GLU A 14 -3.39 5.37 -0.84
N GLN A 15 -4.47 4.65 -1.17
CA GLN A 15 -4.91 4.44 -2.55
C GLN A 15 -6.28 5.07 -2.73
N TYR A 16 -6.30 6.31 -3.23
CA TYR A 16 -7.51 7.13 -3.29
C TYR A 16 -8.62 6.49 -4.14
N ARG A 17 -9.73 6.11 -3.49
CA ARG A 17 -11.05 5.70 -4.02
C ARG A 17 -11.06 4.49 -4.98
N GLU A 18 -9.91 4.15 -5.56
CA GLU A 18 -9.71 3.06 -6.50
C GLU A 18 -8.23 2.65 -6.52
N TYR A 19 -7.99 1.36 -6.68
CA TYR A 19 -6.66 0.82 -6.95
C TYR A 19 -6.08 1.43 -8.24
N VAL A 20 -4.83 1.87 -8.19
CA VAL A 20 -4.13 2.42 -9.36
C VAL A 20 -3.15 1.37 -9.87
N GLU A 21 -3.47 0.80 -11.03
CA GLU A 21 -2.68 -0.26 -11.67
C GLU A 21 -1.31 0.23 -12.15
N TYR A 22 -0.38 -0.71 -12.32
CA TYR A 22 0.97 -0.45 -12.81
C TYR A 22 0.97 0.39 -14.10
N ASN A 23 0.17 0.03 -15.10
CA ASN A 23 0.14 0.77 -16.38
C ASN A 23 -0.29 2.23 -16.21
N VAL A 24 -1.23 2.47 -15.30
CA VAL A 24 -1.70 3.82 -14.98
C VAL A 24 -0.59 4.62 -14.29
N LEU A 25 0.12 4.02 -13.33
CA LEU A 25 1.26 4.67 -12.66
C LEU A 25 2.45 4.89 -13.60
N MET A 26 2.73 3.95 -14.50
CA MET A 26 3.77 4.08 -15.52
C MET A 26 3.47 5.24 -16.46
N ASN A 27 2.25 5.32 -16.98
CA ASN A 27 1.82 6.42 -17.84
C ASN A 27 1.81 7.76 -17.10
N ALA A 28 1.41 7.77 -15.83
CA ALA A 28 1.49 8.98 -15.01
C ALA A 28 2.94 9.43 -14.82
N ALA A 29 3.85 8.51 -14.48
CA ALA A 29 5.28 8.81 -14.34
C ALA A 29 5.88 9.34 -15.65
N ALA A 30 5.48 8.78 -16.80
CA ALA A 30 5.88 9.28 -18.11
C ALA A 30 5.44 10.72 -18.35
N VAL A 31 4.22 11.09 -17.93
CA VAL A 31 3.77 12.49 -17.99
C VAL A 31 4.61 13.37 -17.05
N PHE A 32 4.78 13.00 -15.77
CA PHE A 32 5.60 13.79 -14.85
C PHE A 32 7.04 13.97 -15.33
N HIS A 33 7.61 12.98 -16.05
CA HIS A 33 8.95 13.08 -16.60
C HIS A 33 9.08 14.20 -17.65
N LEU A 34 8.01 14.47 -18.42
CA LEU A 34 8.00 15.56 -19.41
C LEU A 34 8.02 16.95 -18.76
N TYR A 35 7.56 17.05 -17.52
CA TYR A 35 7.45 18.31 -16.76
C TYR A 35 8.39 18.33 -15.55
N GLU A 36 9.45 17.51 -15.55
CA GLU A 36 10.47 17.54 -14.50
C GLU A 36 11.19 18.90 -14.50
N GLY A 37 11.30 19.54 -13.33
CA GLY A 37 11.83 20.90 -13.19
C GLY A 37 10.76 22.00 -13.16
N GLU A 38 9.51 21.69 -13.50
CA GLU A 38 8.42 22.66 -13.45
C GLU A 38 7.93 22.92 -12.02
N ILE A 39 7.61 24.19 -11.75
CA ILE A 39 6.97 24.64 -10.52
C ILE A 39 5.48 24.33 -10.61
N ILE A 40 4.95 23.63 -9.60
CA ILE A 40 3.52 23.36 -9.52
C ILE A 40 2.78 24.58 -8.99
N ASP A 41 2.29 25.38 -9.92
CA ASP A 41 1.43 26.54 -9.67
C ASP A 41 0.19 26.43 -10.57
N SER A 42 -0.99 26.76 -10.02
CA SER A 42 -2.24 26.84 -10.77
C SER A 42 -2.23 27.86 -11.91
N SER A 43 -1.36 28.86 -11.82
CA SER A 43 -1.14 29.86 -12.86
C SER A 43 -0.13 29.42 -13.93
N ASN A 44 0.62 28.33 -13.71
CA ASN A 44 1.59 27.83 -14.67
C ASN A 44 0.86 27.10 -15.83
N PRO A 45 0.91 27.62 -17.07
CA PRO A 45 0.22 26.99 -18.21
C PRO A 45 0.73 25.57 -18.51
N LEU A 46 2.01 25.29 -18.25
CA LEU A 46 2.59 23.95 -18.44
C LEU A 46 2.00 22.94 -17.47
N ILE A 47 1.67 23.36 -16.25
CA ILE A 47 1.02 22.50 -15.26
C ILE A 47 -0.44 22.21 -15.65
N LEU A 48 -1.15 23.19 -16.20
CA LEU A 48 -2.51 22.95 -16.73
C LEU A 48 -2.49 21.98 -17.91
N GLU A 49 -1.47 22.07 -18.78
CA GLU A 49 -1.28 21.12 -19.87
C GLU A 49 -0.93 19.72 -19.34
N MET A 50 0.00 19.62 -18.39
CA MET A 50 0.37 18.37 -17.72
C MET A 50 -0.85 17.67 -17.13
N GLN A 51 -1.75 18.40 -16.48
CA GLN A 51 -2.98 17.86 -15.91
C GLN A 51 -3.88 17.22 -16.97
N ARG A 52 -4.09 17.89 -18.10
CA ARG A 52 -4.86 17.32 -19.23
C ARG A 52 -4.18 16.10 -19.83
N LEU A 53 -2.86 16.13 -19.93
CA LEU A 53 -2.08 15.03 -20.46
C LEU A 53 -2.13 13.81 -19.52
N LEU A 54 -2.11 14.01 -18.20
CA LEU A 54 -2.30 12.95 -17.21
C LEU A 54 -3.64 12.24 -17.43
N GLU A 55 -4.74 12.97 -17.53
CA GLU A 55 -6.05 12.36 -17.79
C GLU A 55 -6.08 11.56 -19.10
N THR A 56 -5.57 12.17 -20.17
CA THR A 56 -5.57 11.57 -21.52
C THR A 56 -4.71 10.29 -21.58
N ARG A 57 -3.51 10.31 -20.99
CA ARG A 57 -2.54 9.20 -21.05
C ARG A 57 -2.86 8.05 -20.11
N THR A 58 -3.58 8.32 -19.03
CA THR A 58 -3.92 7.31 -18.02
C THR A 58 -5.33 6.79 -18.15
N GLY A 59 -6.20 7.47 -18.91
CA GLY A 59 -7.63 7.17 -18.98
C GLY A 59 -8.37 7.42 -17.66
N LYS A 60 -7.77 8.15 -16.71
CA LYS A 60 -8.36 8.44 -15.40
C LYS A 60 -8.67 9.91 -15.25
N HIS A 61 -9.93 10.23 -14.96
CA HIS A 61 -10.37 11.60 -14.63
C HIS A 61 -10.23 11.93 -13.14
N THR A 62 -9.73 11.00 -12.34
CA THR A 62 -9.60 11.14 -10.87
C THR A 62 -8.27 11.76 -10.44
N TRP A 63 -7.40 12.14 -11.39
CA TRP A 63 -6.20 12.93 -11.09
C TRP A 63 -6.55 14.32 -10.57
N LEU A 64 -7.64 14.88 -11.07
CA LEU A 64 -8.27 16.09 -10.56
C LEU A 64 -9.58 15.74 -9.83
N PRO A 65 -9.89 16.37 -8.69
CA PRO A 65 -11.20 16.24 -8.09
C PRO A 65 -12.27 16.83 -9.03
N LYS A 66 -13.29 16.04 -9.41
CA LYS A 66 -14.46 16.53 -10.14
C LYS A 66 -15.21 17.54 -9.27
N ARG A 67 -15.21 18.81 -9.68
CA ARG A 67 -16.01 19.87 -9.07
C ARG A 67 -17.37 19.89 -9.77
N SER A 68 -18.44 19.61 -9.05
CA SER A 68 -19.79 19.78 -9.59
C SER A 68 -20.73 20.24 -8.49
N GLY A 69 -20.96 21.54 -8.41
CA GLY A 69 -22.01 22.11 -7.56
C GLY A 69 -21.57 23.34 -6.76
N THR A 70 -22.53 24.23 -6.54
CA THR A 70 -22.46 25.47 -5.74
C THR A 70 -22.15 25.25 -4.25
N GLN A 71 -21.94 24.00 -3.80
CA GLN A 71 -21.60 23.63 -2.42
C GLN A 71 -20.10 23.36 -2.22
N ASP A 72 -19.30 23.31 -3.29
CA ASP A 72 -17.86 23.00 -3.23
C ASP A 72 -16.96 24.25 -3.07
N ILE A 73 -17.55 25.44 -2.90
CA ILE A 73 -16.80 26.71 -2.93
C ILE A 73 -16.12 27.02 -1.58
N GLU A 74 -16.62 26.49 -0.45
CA GLU A 74 -16.08 26.79 0.87
C GLU A 74 -15.03 25.79 1.37
N TRP A 75 -14.88 24.64 0.71
CA TRP A 75 -13.98 23.56 1.15
C TRP A 75 -12.91 23.25 0.10
N ASN A 76 -11.70 23.78 0.35
CA ASN A 76 -10.44 23.63 -0.38
C ASN A 76 -10.13 24.66 -1.48
N ILE A 77 -9.45 25.73 -1.07
CA ILE A 77 -8.76 26.70 -1.93
C ILE A 77 -7.63 26.03 -2.76
N GLU A 78 -7.21 24.80 -2.45
CA GLU A 78 -6.11 24.11 -3.14
C GLU A 78 -6.54 22.77 -3.79
N GLY A 79 -7.18 22.83 -4.95
CA GLY A 79 -7.52 21.69 -5.80
C GLY A 79 -6.36 21.23 -6.70
N SER A 80 -5.16 21.06 -6.13
CA SER A 80 -3.95 20.65 -6.87
C SER A 80 -3.77 19.12 -6.88
N ILE A 81 -3.25 18.57 -7.98
CA ILE A 81 -2.78 17.18 -8.09
C ILE A 81 -1.89 16.78 -6.90
N LEU A 82 -1.15 17.74 -6.34
CA LEU A 82 -0.20 17.52 -5.26
C LEU A 82 -0.83 17.07 -3.95
N ARG A 83 -1.95 17.68 -3.54
CA ARG A 83 -2.52 17.42 -2.23
C ARG A 83 -3.08 16.01 -2.13
N ASN A 84 -3.67 15.51 -3.21
CA ASN A 84 -4.28 14.19 -3.23
C ASN A 84 -3.35 13.14 -3.88
N LYS A 85 -2.97 13.31 -5.14
CA LYS A 85 -2.20 12.27 -5.86
C LYS A 85 -0.69 12.41 -5.69
N GLY A 86 -0.19 13.59 -5.31
CA GLY A 86 1.21 13.81 -4.98
C GLY A 86 1.69 12.95 -3.82
N ARG A 87 0.88 12.78 -2.77
CA ARG A 87 1.22 11.90 -1.64
C ARG A 87 1.36 10.44 -2.07
N LEU A 88 0.44 9.93 -2.88
CA LEU A 88 0.52 8.58 -3.47
C LEU A 88 1.81 8.39 -4.28
N LEU A 89 2.10 9.30 -5.21
CA LEU A 89 3.29 9.18 -6.07
C LEU A 89 4.59 9.26 -5.26
N ARG A 90 4.60 10.08 -4.21
CA ARG A 90 5.73 10.18 -3.27
C ARG A 90 5.87 8.95 -2.38
N SER A 91 4.75 8.38 -1.93
CA SER A 91 4.74 7.18 -1.09
C SER A 91 5.17 5.94 -1.88
N LEU A 92 4.98 5.96 -3.20
CA LEU A 92 5.47 4.94 -4.12
C LEU A 92 6.86 5.23 -4.73
N PHE A 93 7.60 6.20 -4.18
CA PHE A 93 8.96 6.55 -4.62
C PHE A 93 9.06 6.94 -6.12
N ILE A 94 7.99 7.46 -6.72
CA ILE A 94 7.98 7.88 -8.13
C ILE A 94 8.57 9.29 -8.24
N LEU A 95 8.11 10.21 -7.41
CA LEU A 95 8.58 11.60 -7.42
C LEU A 95 8.79 12.13 -6.01
N GLN A 96 9.51 13.23 -5.93
CA GLN A 96 9.55 14.12 -4.78
C GLN A 96 9.26 15.55 -5.25
N LEU A 97 8.92 16.40 -4.29
CA LEU A 97 8.78 17.84 -4.54
C LEU A 97 9.96 18.52 -3.89
N SER A 98 10.69 19.31 -4.67
CA SER A 98 11.76 20.13 -4.12
C SER A 98 11.14 21.31 -3.39
N GLU A 99 11.31 21.34 -2.07
CA GLU A 99 10.90 22.44 -1.21
C GLU A 99 11.89 23.61 -1.36
N PRO A 100 11.47 24.88 -1.23
CA PRO A 100 10.11 25.34 -0.91
C PRO A 100 9.19 25.53 -2.12
N TYR A 101 9.70 25.35 -3.35
CA TYR A 101 9.01 25.78 -4.57
C TYR A 101 8.11 24.71 -5.21
N ASN A 102 7.92 23.56 -4.56
CA ASN A 102 7.12 22.44 -5.09
C ASN A 102 7.51 22.03 -6.52
N ILE A 103 8.80 22.04 -6.83
CA ILE A 103 9.31 21.67 -8.16
C ILE A 103 9.19 20.15 -8.33
N ILE A 104 8.65 19.73 -9.48
CA ILE A 104 8.55 18.32 -9.85
C ILE A 104 9.95 17.73 -10.01
N GLN A 105 10.27 16.70 -9.23
CA GLN A 105 11.51 15.96 -9.38
C GLN A 105 11.24 14.47 -9.33
N LEU A 106 11.56 13.75 -10.41
CA LEU A 106 11.43 12.29 -10.40
C LEU A 106 12.60 11.69 -9.63
N LEU A 107 12.28 10.66 -8.84
CA LEU A 107 13.31 9.82 -8.24
C LEU A 107 13.88 8.88 -9.31
N PRO A 108 15.09 8.31 -9.11
CA PRO A 108 15.68 7.37 -10.08
C PRO A 108 14.73 6.21 -10.44
N PHE A 109 14.00 5.68 -9.46
CA PHE A 109 12.97 4.66 -9.68
C PHE A 109 11.83 5.18 -10.56
N GLY A 110 11.30 6.38 -10.28
CA GLY A 110 10.26 7.00 -11.09
C GLY A 110 10.69 7.30 -12.53
N ARG A 111 11.93 7.76 -12.77
CA ARG A 111 12.44 7.94 -14.13
C ARG A 111 12.58 6.62 -14.88
N ALA A 112 13.04 5.57 -14.20
CA ALA A 112 13.11 4.23 -14.78
C ALA A 112 11.71 3.69 -15.12
N LEU A 113 10.73 3.92 -14.26
CA LEU A 113 9.32 3.59 -14.51
C LEU A 113 8.77 4.37 -15.70
N ALA A 114 8.97 5.69 -15.74
CA ALA A 114 8.52 6.58 -16.82
C ALA A 114 9.05 6.17 -18.21
N THR A 115 10.23 5.57 -18.26
CA THR A 115 10.89 5.12 -19.50
C THR A 115 10.62 3.65 -19.83
N GLY A 116 9.73 2.98 -19.10
CA GLY A 116 9.37 1.58 -19.34
C GLY A 116 10.47 0.57 -18.99
N LYS A 117 11.50 0.98 -18.24
CA LYS A 117 12.64 0.11 -17.87
C LYS A 117 12.34 -0.82 -16.70
N ILE A 118 11.26 -0.56 -15.96
CA ILE A 118 10.85 -1.34 -14.78
C ILE A 118 9.66 -2.22 -15.18
N PRO A 119 9.83 -3.55 -15.28
CA PRO A 119 8.70 -4.46 -15.49
C PRO A 119 7.70 -4.41 -14.33
N GLU A 120 6.44 -4.76 -14.60
CA GLU A 120 5.35 -4.72 -13.63
C GLU A 120 5.67 -5.43 -12.30
N GLN A 121 6.16 -6.68 -12.35
CA GLN A 121 6.50 -7.41 -11.12
C GLN A 121 7.62 -6.72 -10.35
N MET A 122 8.64 -6.19 -11.04
CA MET A 122 9.74 -5.46 -10.39
C MET A 122 9.24 -4.19 -9.71
N PHE A 123 8.25 -3.51 -10.29
CA PHE A 123 7.60 -2.38 -9.64
C PHE A 123 6.97 -2.80 -8.30
N TYR A 124 6.15 -3.85 -8.28
CA TYR A 124 5.50 -4.31 -7.05
C TYR A 124 6.51 -4.80 -6.00
N ASP A 125 7.50 -5.60 -6.41
CA ASP A 125 8.57 -6.08 -5.54
C ASP A 125 9.32 -4.93 -4.88
N PHE A 126 9.62 -3.89 -5.65
CA PHE A 126 10.32 -2.70 -5.16
C PHE A 126 9.47 -2.00 -4.08
N ILE A 127 8.20 -1.71 -4.36
CA ILE A 127 7.32 -1.04 -3.38
C ILE A 127 7.17 -1.89 -2.12
N ILE A 128 6.92 -3.19 -2.23
CA ILE A 128 6.73 -4.08 -1.08
C ILE A 128 7.97 -4.12 -0.18
N THR A 129 9.16 -4.09 -0.78
CA THR A 129 10.43 -4.19 -0.04
C THR A 129 10.96 -2.85 0.48
N HIS A 130 10.49 -1.72 -0.06
CA HIS A 130 10.99 -0.38 0.31
C HIS A 130 9.98 0.44 1.10
N PHE A 131 8.68 0.19 0.94
CA PHE A 131 7.65 0.91 1.68
C PHE A 131 7.76 0.59 3.18
N ARG A 132 8.12 1.59 3.96
CA ARG A 132 8.39 1.44 5.39
C ARG A 132 8.03 2.67 6.19
N TYR A 133 7.74 2.47 7.46
CA TYR A 133 7.70 3.53 8.46
C TYR A 133 9.03 3.60 9.23
N PRO A 134 9.46 4.80 9.65
CA PRO A 134 8.95 6.12 9.25
C PRO A 134 9.11 6.36 7.74
N HIS A 135 8.07 6.92 7.11
CA HIS A 135 8.04 7.18 5.67
C HIS A 135 8.12 8.68 5.36
N PRO A 136 9.10 9.18 4.59
CA PRO A 136 9.27 10.63 4.35
C PRO A 136 8.08 11.34 3.70
N ALA A 137 7.29 10.61 2.91
CA ALA A 137 6.05 11.14 2.30
C ALA A 137 4.88 11.31 3.29
N LEU A 138 4.96 10.74 4.50
CA LEU A 138 3.92 10.72 5.52
C LEU A 138 4.35 11.57 6.72
N LYS A 139 4.47 12.89 6.50
CA LYS A 139 5.03 13.84 7.47
C LYS A 139 4.29 13.81 8.82
N GLU A 140 2.98 13.59 8.80
CA GLU A 140 2.11 13.59 9.98
C GLU A 140 2.49 12.51 11.02
N ASN A 141 2.89 11.33 10.55
CA ASN A 141 3.25 10.20 11.40
C ASN A 141 4.75 9.93 11.44
N TYR A 142 5.54 10.63 10.62
CA TYR A 142 7.00 10.51 10.55
C TYR A 142 7.66 10.70 11.93
N GLU A 143 7.32 11.77 12.64
CA GLU A 143 7.92 12.07 13.94
C GLU A 143 7.56 11.04 15.01
N GLN A 144 6.31 10.54 15.01
CA GLN A 144 5.87 9.54 15.98
C GLN A 144 6.64 8.24 15.81
N TRP A 145 6.76 7.76 14.57
CA TRP A 145 7.56 6.58 14.23
C TRP A 145 9.04 6.78 14.53
N THR A 146 9.59 7.96 14.23
CA THR A 146 10.99 8.29 14.51
C THR A 146 11.28 8.30 16.01
N ARG A 147 10.42 8.95 16.83
CA ARG A 147 10.54 8.97 18.30
C ARG A 147 10.41 7.59 18.91
N ALA A 148 9.57 6.72 18.34
CA ALA A 148 9.43 5.34 18.79
C ALA A 148 10.66 4.48 18.49
N GLY A 149 11.58 4.93 17.62
CA GLY A 149 12.77 4.19 17.22
C GLY A 149 12.47 2.88 16.50
N ARG A 150 11.24 2.72 15.96
CA ARG A 150 10.80 1.51 15.28
C ARG A 150 10.82 1.68 13.78
N LYS A 151 11.15 0.61 13.07
CA LYS A 151 10.97 0.50 11.62
C LYS A 151 9.98 -0.62 11.33
N LEU A 152 9.05 -0.36 10.42
CA LEU A 152 8.09 -1.37 10.00
C LEU A 152 7.94 -1.35 8.48
N TYR A 153 8.01 -2.54 7.88
CA TYR A 153 7.65 -2.79 6.49
C TYR A 153 6.28 -3.48 6.48
N PRO A 154 5.16 -2.73 6.37
CA PRO A 154 3.82 -3.27 6.62
C PRO A 154 3.47 -4.42 5.69
N PHE A 155 3.82 -4.32 4.40
CA PHE A 155 3.61 -5.41 3.43
C PHE A 155 4.35 -6.69 3.82
N ILE A 156 5.63 -6.55 4.19
CA ILE A 156 6.46 -7.67 4.62
C ILE A 156 5.91 -8.28 5.90
N PHE A 157 5.45 -7.48 6.85
CA PHE A 157 4.93 -7.97 8.12
C PHE A 157 3.65 -8.79 7.92
N ILE A 158 2.72 -8.32 7.06
CA ILE A 158 1.51 -9.06 6.68
C ILE A 158 1.90 -10.39 6.02
N LEU A 159 2.84 -10.38 5.06
CA LEU A 159 3.30 -11.60 4.39
C LEU A 159 3.99 -12.59 5.34
N GLN A 160 4.78 -12.11 6.30
CA GLN A 160 5.41 -12.95 7.32
C GLN A 160 4.38 -13.66 8.20
N VAL A 161 3.34 -12.95 8.66
CA VAL A 161 2.26 -13.55 9.45
C VAL A 161 1.49 -14.57 8.62
N LEU A 162 1.15 -14.26 7.37
CA LEU A 162 0.49 -15.23 6.49
C LEU A 162 1.36 -16.48 6.23
N LEU A 163 2.68 -16.32 6.12
CA LEU A 163 3.61 -17.47 6.01
C LEU A 163 3.63 -18.32 7.28
N GLU A 164 3.67 -17.69 8.45
CA GLU A 164 3.64 -18.40 9.73
C GLU A 164 2.32 -19.17 9.91
N LEU A 165 1.19 -18.52 9.61
CA LEU A 165 -0.13 -19.16 9.63
C LEU A 165 -0.24 -20.32 8.62
N ASN A 166 0.47 -20.26 7.50
CA ASN A 166 0.53 -21.35 6.53
C ASN A 166 1.50 -22.49 6.91
N GLN A 167 2.32 -22.31 7.95
CA GLN A 167 3.25 -23.33 8.44
C GLN A 167 2.75 -24.07 9.67
N THR A 168 1.62 -23.65 10.25
CA THR A 168 0.98 -24.39 11.35
C THR A 168 0.40 -25.71 10.82
N LYS A 169 0.39 -26.75 11.68
CA LYS A 169 0.17 -28.17 11.30
C LYS A 169 -1.14 -28.48 10.54
N ASP A 170 -2.08 -27.54 10.48
CA ASP A 170 -3.38 -27.69 9.80
C ASP A 170 -3.37 -27.21 8.33
N SER A 171 -2.24 -26.75 7.80
CA SER A 171 -2.13 -26.09 6.49
C SER A 171 -2.21 -27.00 5.25
N ILE A 172 -2.28 -28.32 5.42
CA ILE A 172 -2.39 -29.28 4.30
C ILE A 172 -3.85 -29.45 3.83
N SER A 173 -4.82 -28.88 4.56
CA SER A 173 -6.25 -28.89 4.19
C SER A 173 -6.63 -27.63 3.38
N PHE A 174 -7.47 -27.79 2.35
CA PHE A 174 -8.08 -26.65 1.62
C PHE A 174 -8.90 -25.72 2.55
N ASN A 175 -9.26 -26.20 3.75
CA ASN A 175 -9.91 -25.45 4.83
C ASN A 175 -8.91 -24.85 5.83
N SER A 176 -7.64 -24.66 5.46
CA SER A 176 -6.66 -24.13 6.41
C SER A 176 -7.03 -22.73 6.91
N ASP A 177 -6.80 -22.49 8.20
CA ASP A 177 -6.91 -21.18 8.82
C ASP A 177 -5.75 -20.24 8.42
N ALA A 178 -5.11 -20.47 7.27
CA ALA A 178 -3.99 -19.68 6.76
C ALA A 178 -4.47 -18.43 6.01
N PHE A 179 -5.27 -17.58 6.66
CA PHE A 179 -5.76 -16.30 6.13
C PHE A 179 -5.59 -15.17 7.14
N LEU A 180 -5.81 -13.92 6.71
CA LEU A 180 -5.97 -12.76 7.57
C LEU A 180 -7.19 -11.96 7.16
N THR A 181 -7.94 -11.44 8.14
CA THR A 181 -8.94 -10.38 7.92
C THR A 181 -8.39 -8.99 8.24
N THR A 182 -9.07 -7.96 7.76
CA THR A 182 -8.80 -6.56 8.12
C THR A 182 -8.86 -6.35 9.65
N GLU A 183 -9.86 -6.93 10.32
CA GLU A 183 -10.02 -6.85 11.77
C GLU A 183 -8.86 -7.52 12.50
N GLU A 184 -8.39 -8.68 12.04
CA GLU A 184 -7.28 -9.38 12.66
C GLU A 184 -5.97 -8.59 12.53
N ILE A 185 -5.76 -7.94 11.38
CA ILE A 185 -4.63 -7.04 11.18
C ILE A 185 -4.70 -5.87 12.17
N ILE A 186 -5.86 -5.23 12.30
CA ILE A 186 -6.06 -4.10 13.22
C ILE A 186 -5.88 -4.51 14.68
N ASN A 187 -6.37 -5.69 15.06
CA ASN A 187 -6.40 -6.11 16.47
C ASN A 187 -5.09 -6.76 16.93
N HIS A 188 -4.34 -7.41 16.02
CA HIS A 188 -3.18 -8.22 16.41
C HIS A 188 -1.86 -7.77 15.79
N LEU A 189 -1.86 -7.22 14.56
CA LEU A 189 -0.64 -6.80 13.89
C LEU A 189 -0.35 -5.31 14.17
N TYR A 190 -1.35 -4.46 13.95
CA TYR A 190 -1.25 -3.01 14.06
C TYR A 190 -0.73 -2.52 15.43
N PRO A 191 -1.20 -3.05 16.59
CA PRO A 191 -0.74 -2.58 17.89
C PRO A 191 0.70 -3.04 18.21
N VAL A 192 1.15 -4.12 17.59
CA VAL A 192 2.47 -4.71 17.82
C VAL A 192 3.51 -4.04 16.94
N SER A 193 3.27 -3.97 15.62
CA SER A 193 4.13 -3.31 14.64
C SER A 193 5.62 -3.69 14.77
N ASP A 194 5.89 -5.00 14.89
CA ASP A 194 7.21 -5.55 15.16
C ASP A 194 7.39 -6.90 14.44
N HIS A 195 8.35 -6.94 13.53
CA HIS A 195 8.67 -8.12 12.72
C HIS A 195 9.15 -9.32 13.54
N THR A 196 9.70 -9.11 14.75
CA THR A 196 10.14 -10.20 15.63
C THR A 196 8.97 -10.92 16.30
N ALA A 197 7.79 -10.29 16.33
CA ALA A 197 6.62 -10.80 17.02
C ALA A 197 5.72 -11.69 16.16
N VAL A 198 6.10 -12.00 14.91
CA VAL A 198 5.29 -12.76 13.94
C VAL A 198 4.69 -14.04 14.53
N LYS A 199 5.51 -14.86 15.18
CA LYS A 199 5.07 -16.13 15.79
C LYS A 199 4.04 -15.92 16.90
N ARG A 200 4.30 -14.96 17.79
CA ARG A 200 3.38 -14.60 18.89
C ARG A 200 2.04 -14.09 18.35
N VAL A 201 2.08 -13.19 17.37
CA VAL A 201 0.91 -12.62 16.71
C VAL A 201 0.07 -13.71 16.04
N SER A 202 0.71 -14.62 15.31
CA SER A 202 0.03 -15.73 14.62
C SER A 202 -0.67 -16.67 15.61
N VAL A 203 -0.03 -17.01 16.73
CA VAL A 203 -0.66 -17.80 17.80
C VAL A 203 -1.86 -17.08 18.40
N ASN A 204 -1.76 -15.77 18.64
CA ASN A 204 -2.85 -14.99 19.21
C ASN A 204 -4.07 -14.93 18.28
N ILE A 205 -3.85 -14.81 16.97
CA ILE A 205 -4.91 -14.85 15.96
C ILE A 205 -5.62 -16.20 15.97
N LEU A 206 -4.87 -17.30 15.95
CA LEU A 206 -5.45 -18.65 15.96
C LEU A 206 -6.25 -18.91 17.23
N LYS A 207 -5.78 -18.44 18.40
CA LYS A 207 -6.54 -18.52 19.65
C LYS A 207 -7.82 -17.69 19.61
N ALA A 208 -7.74 -16.44 19.15
CA ALA A 208 -8.90 -15.55 19.08
C ALA A 208 -10.02 -16.12 18.18
N ARG A 209 -9.65 -16.86 17.12
CA ARG A 209 -10.61 -17.58 16.27
C ARG A 209 -11.30 -18.76 16.98
N GLN A 210 -10.58 -19.45 17.86
CA GLN A 210 -11.13 -20.59 18.63
C GLN A 210 -12.07 -20.13 19.74
N ASP A 211 -11.75 -19.01 20.36
CA ASP A 211 -12.46 -18.50 21.54
C ASP A 211 -13.64 -17.56 21.19
N ASP A 212 -13.97 -17.38 19.89
CA ASP A 212 -14.94 -16.41 19.32
C ASP A 212 -14.92 -15.03 20.01
N SER A 213 -13.72 -14.63 20.47
CA SER A 213 -13.58 -13.48 21.34
C SER A 213 -13.62 -12.23 20.49
N LYS A 214 -14.74 -11.50 20.57
CA LYS A 214 -14.81 -10.15 20.02
C LYS A 214 -13.85 -9.25 20.79
N VAL A 215 -12.79 -8.81 20.13
CA VAL A 215 -11.81 -7.88 20.68
C VAL A 215 -12.49 -6.54 20.99
N THR A 216 -12.19 -6.00 22.17
CA THR A 216 -12.73 -4.75 22.71
C THR A 216 -12.15 -3.55 21.96
N GLU A 217 -13.02 -2.71 21.40
CA GLU A 217 -12.65 -1.49 20.67
C GLU A 217 -12.04 -0.44 21.64
N SER A 218 -10.74 -0.19 21.54
CA SER A 218 -10.03 0.81 22.35
C SER A 218 -9.77 2.14 21.63
N SER A 219 -10.22 2.28 20.38
CA SER A 219 -9.96 3.43 19.52
C SER A 219 -11.25 4.18 19.19
N SER A 220 -11.14 5.47 18.85
CA SER A 220 -12.29 6.22 18.37
C SER A 220 -12.82 5.60 17.06
N PRO A 221 -14.14 5.69 16.77
CA PRO A 221 -14.70 5.16 15.53
C PRO A 221 -14.04 5.72 14.26
N GLU A 222 -13.57 6.98 14.31
CA GLU A 222 -12.90 7.64 13.19
C GLU A 222 -11.49 7.07 12.93
N ASP A 223 -10.70 6.86 13.98
CA ASP A 223 -9.39 6.22 13.89
C ASP A 223 -9.50 4.79 13.37
N LEU A 224 -10.53 4.06 13.83
CA LEU A 224 -10.78 2.70 13.40
C LEU A 224 -11.18 2.62 11.92
N ASN A 225 -12.04 3.53 11.45
CA ASN A 225 -12.42 3.59 10.04
C ASN A 225 -11.24 3.95 9.14
N THR A 226 -10.37 4.86 9.60
CA THR A 226 -9.14 5.22 8.88
C THR A 226 -8.18 4.03 8.81
N ALA A 227 -7.97 3.33 9.93
CA ALA A 227 -7.16 2.12 9.96
C ALA A 227 -7.71 1.03 9.03
N LYS A 228 -9.02 0.78 9.06
CA LYS A 228 -9.69 -0.17 8.14
C LYS A 228 -9.42 0.15 6.68
N ARG A 229 -9.57 1.42 6.28
CA ARG A 229 -9.28 1.84 4.90
C ARG A 229 -7.82 1.60 4.52
N ASN A 230 -6.88 2.03 5.36
CA ASN A 230 -5.45 1.90 5.06
C ASN A 230 -5.02 0.41 5.01
N ILE A 231 -5.54 -0.42 5.93
CA ILE A 231 -5.28 -1.87 5.91
C ILE A 231 -5.88 -2.52 4.67
N ASN A 232 -7.10 -2.15 4.27
CA ASN A 232 -7.70 -2.64 3.03
C ASN A 232 -6.84 -2.27 1.82
N ASP A 233 -6.37 -1.03 1.72
CA ASP A 233 -5.50 -0.59 0.63
C ASP A 233 -4.17 -1.40 0.60
N LEU A 234 -3.57 -1.68 1.77
CA LEU A 234 -2.38 -2.53 1.87
C LEU A 234 -2.66 -3.96 1.38
N MET A 235 -3.78 -4.55 1.82
CA MET A 235 -4.20 -5.89 1.43
C MET A 235 -4.46 -5.98 -0.07
N GLY A 236 -5.14 -4.99 -0.65
CA GLY A 236 -5.40 -4.98 -2.07
C GLY A 236 -4.15 -4.75 -2.90
N PHE A 237 -3.20 -3.93 -2.45
CA PHE A 237 -1.90 -3.81 -3.12
C PHE A 237 -1.12 -5.14 -3.14
N LEU A 238 -1.14 -5.91 -2.03
CA LEU A 238 -0.60 -7.27 -2.01
C LEU A 238 -1.32 -8.20 -2.99
N CYS A 239 -2.63 -8.04 -3.14
CA CYS A 239 -3.39 -8.83 -4.11
C CYS A 239 -3.06 -8.45 -5.57
N MET A 240 -2.90 -7.16 -5.87
CA MET A 240 -2.44 -6.67 -7.17
C MET A 240 -1.07 -7.23 -7.53
N SER A 241 -0.13 -7.20 -6.58
CA SER A 241 1.23 -7.73 -6.77
C SER A 241 1.31 -9.24 -6.98
N GLY A 242 0.21 -9.96 -6.71
CA GLY A 242 0.13 -11.42 -6.84
C GLY A 242 0.78 -12.23 -5.74
N TYR A 243 1.23 -11.60 -4.65
CA TYR A 243 1.71 -12.31 -3.46
C TYR A 243 0.58 -12.78 -2.54
N ALA A 244 -0.58 -12.12 -2.61
CA ALA A 244 -1.80 -12.54 -1.92
C ALA A 244 -2.98 -12.62 -2.88
N PHE A 245 -4.09 -13.20 -2.44
CA PHE A 245 -5.38 -13.13 -3.12
C PHE A 245 -6.51 -13.10 -2.09
N TYR A 246 -7.63 -12.47 -2.48
CA TYR A 246 -8.86 -12.49 -1.69
C TYR A 246 -9.59 -13.82 -1.82
N ILE A 247 -9.93 -14.45 -0.70
CA ILE A 247 -10.86 -15.60 -0.66
C ILE A 247 -12.29 -15.09 -0.85
N ASP A 248 -12.60 -14.01 -0.14
CA ASP A 248 -13.83 -13.23 -0.14
C ASP A 248 -13.45 -11.76 0.09
N ASP A 249 -14.43 -10.87 0.24
CA ASP A 249 -14.18 -9.42 0.29
C ASP A 249 -13.43 -8.96 1.56
N SER A 250 -13.22 -9.82 2.56
CA SER A 250 -12.57 -9.46 3.83
C SER A 250 -11.37 -10.32 4.20
N LYS A 251 -11.10 -11.43 3.50
CA LYS A 251 -10.01 -12.37 3.82
C LYS A 251 -8.98 -12.46 2.71
N ILE A 252 -7.70 -12.34 3.07
CA ILE A 252 -6.58 -12.63 2.18
C ILE A 252 -5.81 -13.89 2.58
N ARG A 253 -5.26 -14.60 1.59
CA ARG A 253 -4.27 -15.67 1.77
C ARG A 253 -3.03 -15.43 0.93
N LEU A 254 -1.95 -16.14 1.23
CA LEU A 254 -0.81 -16.24 0.31
C LEU A 254 -1.25 -16.83 -1.01
N ASN A 255 -0.81 -16.21 -2.09
CA ASN A 255 -1.00 -16.76 -3.42
C ASN A 255 0.16 -17.71 -3.76
N LEU A 256 -0.04 -18.98 -3.42
CA LEU A 256 0.91 -20.07 -3.70
C LEU A 256 0.71 -20.68 -5.09
N LEU A 257 -0.31 -20.24 -5.83
CA LEU A 257 -0.60 -20.68 -7.19
C LEU A 257 -0.35 -19.51 -8.15
N ASN A 258 0.05 -19.78 -9.39
CA ASN A 258 0.12 -18.71 -10.40
C ASN A 258 -1.28 -18.16 -10.74
N ARG A 259 -2.34 -18.94 -10.52
CA ARG A 259 -3.74 -18.57 -10.76
C ARG A 259 -4.63 -19.36 -9.80
N HIS A 260 -5.30 -18.70 -8.86
CA HIS A 260 -6.21 -19.41 -7.95
C HIS A 260 -7.63 -19.48 -8.55
N PRO A 261 -8.33 -20.64 -8.55
CA PRO A 261 -9.64 -20.78 -9.20
C PRO A 261 -10.76 -19.89 -8.61
N ARG A 262 -10.58 -19.44 -7.37
CA ARG A 262 -11.52 -18.57 -6.64
C ARG A 262 -11.05 -17.11 -6.55
N GLU A 263 -9.92 -16.76 -7.14
CA GLU A 263 -9.43 -15.37 -7.14
C GLU A 263 -10.41 -14.51 -7.94
N LYS A 264 -11.18 -13.67 -7.24
CA LYS A 264 -12.12 -12.70 -7.84
C LYS A 264 -11.45 -11.37 -8.17
N THR A 265 -10.13 -11.25 -8.00
CA THR A 265 -9.43 -10.00 -8.29
C THR A 265 -9.34 -9.78 -9.79
N TYR A 266 -9.38 -8.51 -10.20
CA TYR A 266 -9.38 -8.05 -11.60
C TYR A 266 -8.21 -8.63 -12.43
N PHE A 267 -7.14 -9.07 -11.76
CA PHE A 267 -5.88 -9.54 -12.36
C PHE A 267 -5.84 -11.04 -12.67
N TRP A 268 -6.91 -11.78 -12.39
CA TRP A 268 -7.02 -13.20 -12.78
C TRP A 268 -6.89 -13.40 -14.31
N ALA A 269 -7.35 -12.44 -15.11
CA ALA A 269 -7.34 -12.52 -16.57
C ALA A 269 -5.99 -12.14 -17.21
N THR A 270 -5.18 -11.31 -16.54
CA THR A 270 -3.94 -10.73 -17.10
C THR A 270 -2.67 -11.54 -16.78
N ARG A 271 -2.72 -12.47 -15.81
CA ARG A 271 -1.56 -13.32 -15.48
C ARG A 271 -1.33 -14.40 -16.54
N ASN A 272 -0.17 -14.35 -17.21
CA ASN A 272 0.24 -15.33 -18.21
C ASN A 272 0.31 -16.75 -17.62
N LYS A 273 -0.17 -17.76 -18.36
CA LYS A 273 -0.17 -19.19 -17.99
C LYS A 273 1.24 -19.80 -17.84
N GLN A 274 2.31 -19.03 -18.03
CA GLN A 274 3.66 -19.58 -18.19
C GLN A 274 4.41 -19.74 -16.86
N ASN A 275 4.98 -20.93 -16.72
CA ASN A 275 5.95 -21.40 -15.71
C ASN A 275 5.43 -21.71 -14.30
N LEU A 276 4.77 -22.88 -14.20
CA LEU A 276 4.59 -23.69 -12.98
C LEU A 276 5.91 -24.23 -12.37
N LYS A 277 7.08 -23.78 -12.82
CA LYS A 277 8.39 -24.29 -12.36
C LYS A 277 8.95 -23.53 -11.15
N CYS A 278 8.37 -22.39 -10.77
CA CYS A 278 8.86 -21.62 -9.65
C CYS A 278 8.06 -21.91 -8.38
N ASP A 279 8.76 -22.25 -7.31
CA ASP A 279 8.18 -22.38 -5.99
C ASP A 279 7.78 -20.99 -5.47
N ARG A 280 6.50 -20.62 -5.62
CA ARG A 280 5.97 -19.32 -5.15
C ARG A 280 6.21 -19.09 -3.67
N LEU A 281 6.25 -20.16 -2.86
CA LEU A 281 6.60 -20.05 -1.45
C LEU A 281 8.05 -19.58 -1.29
N GLN A 282 8.96 -20.13 -2.10
CA GLN A 282 10.35 -19.71 -2.13
C GLN A 282 10.50 -18.26 -2.63
N GLU A 283 9.75 -17.85 -3.64
CA GLU A 283 9.75 -16.46 -4.11
C GLU A 283 9.31 -15.48 -3.03
N ILE A 284 8.24 -15.78 -2.28
CA ILE A 284 7.79 -14.96 -1.15
C ILE A 284 8.86 -14.91 -0.06
N ARG A 285 9.47 -16.05 0.28
CA ARG A 285 10.58 -16.11 1.24
C ARG A 285 11.77 -15.27 0.79
N THR A 286 12.13 -15.36 -0.49
CA THR A 286 13.20 -14.56 -1.08
C THR A 286 12.86 -13.07 -1.03
N LEU A 287 11.62 -12.67 -1.36
CA LEU A 287 11.18 -11.29 -1.25
C LEU A 287 11.34 -10.75 0.18
N ILE A 288 10.90 -11.51 1.18
CA ILE A 288 11.00 -11.12 2.60
C ILE A 288 12.47 -10.99 3.03
N SER A 289 13.34 -11.90 2.56
CA SER A 289 14.77 -11.88 2.89
C SER A 289 15.53 -10.68 2.31
N LYS A 290 14.98 -9.97 1.32
CA LYS A 290 15.59 -8.74 0.77
C LYS A 290 15.56 -7.56 1.74
N VAL A 291 14.73 -7.64 2.79
CA VAL A 291 14.56 -6.54 3.75
C VAL A 291 15.41 -6.78 4.99
N SER A 292 16.22 -5.79 5.37
CA SER A 292 16.93 -5.80 6.64
C SER A 292 15.96 -5.42 7.76
N LEU A 293 15.66 -6.37 8.64
CA LEU A 293 14.67 -6.25 9.72
C LEU A 293 15.28 -5.74 11.04
N ASN A 294 16.47 -5.12 10.97
CA ASN A 294 17.23 -4.59 12.12
C ASN A 294 16.98 -3.10 12.39
#